data_AF-I8HZJ0-F1
#
_entry.id   AF-I8HZJ0-F1
#
_cell.length_a   1.000
_cell.length_b   1.000
_cell.length_c   1.000
_cell.angle_alpha   90.00
_cell.angle_beta   90.00
_cell.angle_gamma   90.00
#
_symmetry.space_group_name_H-M   'P 1'
#
loop_
_entity.id
_entity.type
_entity.pdbx_description
1 polymer ?
#
loop_
_entity_poly.entity_id
_entity_poly.type
_entity_poly.pdbx_seq_one_letter_code
_entity_poly.pdbx_strand_id
1 'polypeptide(L)'
;MSSAPQATITFHLPQHRETALKIESNQRVAVEAYDANISAYLRFLEDEAQKSGYVLTSDTQEGSSVYSIDAANHDLKTAAHDWLDTQPDIWNWIP
;
A
#
# COMPACT_ATOMS: atom_id res chain seq x y z
N MET A 1 -24.57 0.38 -15.57
CA MET A 1 -23.67 1.53 -15.32
C MET A 1 -22.27 1.01 -15.51
N SER A 2 -21.58 1.42 -16.57
CA SER A 2 -20.19 1.00 -16.79
C SER A 2 -19.32 1.77 -15.81
N SER A 3 -18.82 1.11 -14.77
CA SER A 3 -17.78 1.68 -13.92
C SER A 3 -16.61 2.05 -14.83
N ALA A 4 -16.12 3.29 -14.73
CA ALA A 4 -14.88 3.70 -15.39
C ALA A 4 -13.78 2.68 -15.03
N PRO A 5 -12.82 2.41 -15.93
CA PRO A 5 -11.73 1.48 -15.61
C PRO A 5 -10.96 2.00 -14.39
N GLN A 6 -11.06 1.27 -13.27
CA GLN A 6 -10.34 1.55 -12.04
C GLN A 6 -9.04 0.73 -12.04
N ALA A 7 -7.95 1.32 -11.55
CA ALA A 7 -6.77 0.55 -11.21
C ALA A 7 -6.97 -0.08 -9.82
N THR A 8 -6.63 -1.36 -9.70
CA THR A 8 -6.62 -2.09 -8.44
C THR A 8 -5.18 -2.20 -7.95
N ILE A 9 -4.93 -1.73 -6.74
CA ILE A 9 -3.65 -1.78 -6.05
C ILE A 9 -3.75 -2.86 -4.98
N THR A 10 -2.85 -3.83 -5.01
CA THR A 10 -2.79 -4.90 -4.01
C THR A 10 -1.50 -4.78 -3.20
N PHE A 11 -1.62 -4.54 -1.90
CA PHE A 11 -0.49 -4.53 -0.97
C PHE A 11 -0.17 -5.94 -0.49
N HIS A 12 1.09 -6.35 -0.65
CA HIS A 12 1.60 -7.64 -0.20
C HIS A 12 2.17 -7.48 1.21
N LEU A 13 1.37 -7.79 2.23
CA LEU A 13 1.70 -7.47 3.62
C LEU A 13 3.02 -8.08 4.13
N PRO A 14 3.38 -9.33 3.77
CA PRO A 14 4.68 -9.88 4.16
C PRO A 14 5.84 -9.04 3.62
N GLN A 15 5.77 -8.64 2.34
CA GLN A 15 6.84 -7.88 1.69
C GLN A 15 6.88 -6.43 2.17
N HIS A 16 5.72 -5.81 2.40
CA HIS A 16 5.64 -4.48 3.01
C HIS A 16 6.30 -4.48 4.39
N ARG A 17 5.99 -5.48 5.23
CA ARG A 17 6.57 -5.62 6.58
C ARG A 17 8.08 -5.80 6.53
N GLU A 18 8.58 -6.69 5.68
CA GLU A 18 10.02 -6.90 5.55
C GLU A 18 10.74 -5.62 5.11
N THR A 19 10.17 -4.90 4.13
CA THR A 19 10.76 -3.67 3.59
C THR A 19 10.75 -2.55 4.62
N ALA A 20 9.63 -2.35 5.32
CA ALA A 20 9.50 -1.33 6.36
C ALA A 20 10.48 -1.58 7.53
N LEU A 21 10.66 -2.83 7.94
CA LEU A 21 11.56 -3.18 9.05
C LEU A 21 13.04 -3.17 8.68
N LYS A 22 13.38 -3.34 7.39
CA LYS A 22 14.76 -3.13 6.91
C LYS A 22 15.19 -1.67 7.07
N ILE A 23 14.28 -0.72 6.85
CA ILE A 23 14.54 0.72 7.02
C ILE A 23 14.82 1.03 8.49
N GLU A 24 13.99 0.53 9.41
CA GLU A 24 14.09 0.78 10.85
C GLU A 24 15.07 -0.15 11.61
N SER A 25 16.02 -0.77 10.91
CA SER A 25 17.07 -1.62 11.51
C SER A 25 16.58 -2.84 12.30
N ASN A 26 15.37 -3.36 11.99
CA ASN A 26 14.78 -4.57 12.58
C ASN A 26 14.76 -4.60 14.12
N GLN A 27 14.58 -3.43 14.75
CA GLN A 27 14.46 -3.34 16.21
C GLN A 27 13.13 -3.91 16.68
N ARG A 28 13.11 -4.55 17.85
CA ARG A 28 11.88 -5.12 18.44
C ARG A 28 10.74 -4.09 18.56
N VAL A 29 11.09 -2.85 18.92
CA VAL A 29 10.13 -1.74 19.04
C VAL A 29 9.52 -1.38 17.68
N ALA A 30 10.31 -1.41 16.61
CA ALA A 30 9.80 -1.17 15.25
C ALA A 30 8.83 -2.29 14.83
N VAL A 31 9.15 -3.54 15.13
CA VAL A 31 8.24 -4.67 14.87
C VAL A 31 6.90 -4.47 15.55
N GLU A 32 6.91 -4.18 16.84
CA GLU A 32 5.68 -3.98 17.63
C GLU A 32 4.89 -2.76 17.15
N ALA A 33 5.58 -1.66 16.82
CA ALA A 33 4.96 -0.45 16.28
C ALA A 33 4.31 -0.71 14.91
N TYR A 34 5.00 -1.40 14.00
CA TYR A 34 4.46 -1.76 12.70
C TYR A 34 3.21 -2.64 12.85
N ASP A 35 3.31 -3.74 13.61
CA ASP A 35 2.24 -4.73 13.74
C ASP A 35 1.00 -4.11 14.43
N ALA A 36 1.20 -3.14 15.33
CA ALA A 36 0.11 -2.41 15.97
C ALA A 36 -0.61 -1.41 15.05
N ASN A 37 0.05 -0.90 14.01
CA ASN A 37 -0.46 0.20 13.19
C ASN A 37 -0.86 -0.20 11.76
N ILE A 38 -0.33 -1.30 11.22
CA ILE A 38 -0.51 -1.69 9.82
C ILE A 38 -1.98 -1.76 9.39
N SER A 39 -2.88 -2.28 10.23
CA SER A 39 -4.30 -2.36 9.89
C SER A 39 -4.98 -0.99 9.79
N ALA A 40 -4.58 -0.02 10.61
CA ALA A 40 -5.13 1.33 10.56
C ALA A 40 -4.54 2.13 9.38
N TYR A 41 -3.25 1.94 9.10
CA TYR A 41 -2.58 2.50 7.94
C TYR A 41 -3.21 2.01 6.62
N LEU A 42 -3.49 0.71 6.48
CA LEU A 42 -4.17 0.19 5.28
C LEU A 42 -5.56 0.79 5.08
N ARG A 43 -6.36 0.94 6.15
CA ARG A 43 -7.68 1.59 6.05
C ARG A 43 -7.57 3.05 5.60
N PHE A 44 -6.57 3.78 6.11
CA PHE A 44 -6.28 5.12 5.64
C PHE A 44 -5.98 5.13 4.13
N LEU A 45 -5.11 4.23 3.66
CA LEU A 45 -4.79 4.11 2.23
C LEU A 45 -5.99 3.69 1.39
N GLU A 46 -6.86 2.80 1.89
CA GLU A 46 -8.12 2.42 1.23
C GLU A 46 -9.04 3.63 1.03
N ASP A 47 -9.20 4.45 2.07
CA ASP A 47 -10.02 5.68 2.00
C ASP A 47 -9.43 6.69 1.01
N GLU A 48 -8.11 6.92 1.02
CA GLU A 48 -7.44 7.83 0.08
C GLU A 48 -7.46 7.31 -1.36
N ALA A 49 -7.31 5.99 -1.54
CA ALA A 49 -7.44 5.34 -2.85
C ALA A 49 -8.84 5.54 -3.41
N GLN A 50 -9.88 5.32 -2.59
CA GLN A 50 -11.27 5.49 -3.01
C GLN A 50 -11.57 6.93 -3.43
N LYS A 51 -11.07 7.93 -2.68
CA LYS A 51 -11.20 9.35 -3.03
C LYS A 51 -10.54 9.69 -4.38
N SER A 52 -9.46 8.98 -4.71
CA SER A 52 -8.69 9.15 -5.94
C SER A 52 -9.19 8.29 -7.11
N GLY A 53 -10.24 7.48 -6.89
CA GLY A 53 -10.84 6.63 -7.91
C GLY A 53 -10.14 5.28 -8.12
N TYR A 54 -9.28 4.86 -7.19
CA TYR A 54 -8.61 3.56 -7.17
C TYR A 54 -9.30 2.59 -6.22
N VAL A 55 -9.00 1.30 -6.39
CA VAL A 55 -9.36 0.25 -5.43
C VAL A 55 -8.07 -0.22 -4.77
N LEU A 56 -8.03 -0.23 -3.44
CA LEU A 56 -6.93 -0.80 -2.69
C LEU A 56 -7.39 -2.07 -1.99
N THR A 57 -6.58 -3.11 -2.09
CA THR A 57 -6.75 -4.36 -1.35
C THR A 57 -5.41 -4.79 -0.75
N SER A 58 -5.43 -5.75 0.16
CA SER A 58 -4.23 -6.34 0.73
C SER A 58 -4.30 -7.85 0.70
N ASP A 59 -3.16 -8.51 0.53
CA ASP A 59 -3.04 -9.96 0.62
C ASP A 59 -1.85 -10.38 1.48
N THR A 60 -1.73 -11.70 1.68
CA THR A 60 -0.61 -12.33 2.38
C THR A 60 0.29 -13.11 1.42
N GLN A 61 0.32 -12.74 0.15
CA GLN A 61 1.16 -13.41 -0.84
C GLN A 61 2.63 -12.96 -0.65
N GLU A 62 3.55 -13.91 -0.75
CA GLU A 62 4.98 -13.61 -0.81
C GLU A 62 5.40 -13.29 -2.24
N GLY A 63 6.24 -12.28 -2.40
CA GLY A 63 6.68 -11.80 -3.72
C GLY A 63 7.81 -10.78 -3.59
N SER A 64 8.36 -10.34 -4.73
CA SER A 64 9.49 -9.40 -4.75
C SER A 64 9.09 -7.93 -4.60
N SER A 65 7.80 -7.61 -4.62
CA SER A 65 7.29 -6.24 -4.58
C SER A 65 6.37 -6.04 -3.39
N VAL A 66 6.40 -4.82 -2.82
CA VAL A 66 5.52 -4.39 -1.74
C VAL A 66 4.06 -4.31 -2.19
N TYR A 67 3.84 -4.03 -3.48
CA TYR A 67 2.51 -3.96 -4.07
C TYR A 67 2.51 -4.41 -5.54
N SER A 68 1.33 -4.67 -6.08
CA SER A 68 1.06 -4.84 -7.50
C SER A 68 -0.09 -3.95 -7.94
N ILE A 69 -0.11 -3.58 -9.23
CA ILE A 69 -1.16 -2.74 -9.83
C ILE A 69 -1.72 -3.46 -11.05
N ASP A 70 -3.00 -3.77 -10.99
CA ASP A 70 -3.80 -4.23 -12.13
C ASP A 70 -4.62 -3.06 -12.69
N ALA A 71 -4.47 -2.79 -13.97
CA ALA A 71 -5.12 -1.66 -14.62
C ALA A 71 -5.41 -1.96 -16.09
N ALA A 72 -6.47 -1.36 -16.63
CA ALA A 72 -6.90 -1.59 -18.00
C ALA A 72 -5.89 -1.10 -19.07
N ASN A 73 -5.02 -0.15 -18.72
CA ASN A 73 -3.98 0.37 -19.61
C ASN A 73 -2.78 0.90 -18.83
N HIS A 74 -1.71 1.22 -19.57
CA HIS A 74 -0.45 1.71 -19.02
C HIS A 74 -0.61 3.06 -18.32
N ASP A 75 -1.40 3.99 -18.87
CA ASP A 75 -1.57 5.34 -18.30
C ASP A 75 -2.23 5.29 -16.91
N LEU A 76 -3.25 4.45 -16.73
CA LEU A 76 -3.89 4.21 -15.43
C LEU A 76 -2.93 3.55 -14.44
N LYS A 77 -2.09 2.64 -14.92
CA LYS A 77 -1.07 2.00 -14.09
C LYS A 77 -0.03 3.02 -13.61
N THR A 78 0.44 3.89 -14.50
CA THR A 78 1.37 4.97 -14.15
C THR A 78 0.73 5.95 -13.18
N ALA A 79 -0.51 6.38 -13.43
CA ALA A 79 -1.21 7.29 -12.52
C ALA A 79 -1.39 6.69 -11.11
N ALA A 80 -1.71 5.39 -11.01
CA ALA A 80 -1.83 4.70 -9.73
C ALA A 80 -0.46 4.57 -9.02
N HIS A 81 0.63 4.37 -9.77
CA HIS A 81 1.99 4.36 -9.21
C HIS A 81 2.37 5.76 -8.70
N ASP A 82 2.19 6.80 -9.50
CA ASP A 82 2.47 8.19 -9.12
C ASP A 82 1.66 8.59 -7.89
N TRP A 83 0.39 8.15 -7.80
CA TRP A 83 -0.44 8.36 -6.61
C TRP A 83 0.13 7.67 -5.36
N LEU A 84 0.58 6.42 -5.46
CA LEU A 84 1.22 5.70 -4.35
C LEU A 84 2.45 6.44 -3.84
N ASP A 85 3.25 7.02 -4.74
CA ASP A 85 4.45 7.78 -4.39
C ASP A 85 4.14 9.10 -3.63
N THR A 86 2.89 9.58 -3.68
CA THR A 86 2.44 10.74 -2.88
C THR A 86 1.96 10.37 -1.48
N GLN A 87 1.74 9.09 -1.19
CA GLN A 87 1.24 8.65 0.11
C GLN A 87 2.38 8.62 1.14
N PRO A 88 2.10 8.96 2.41
CA PRO A 88 3.10 8.81 3.46
C PRO A 88 3.44 7.33 3.63
N ASP A 89 4.72 7.00 3.86
CA ASP A 89 5.04 5.68 4.37
C ASP A 89 4.50 5.49 5.81
N ILE A 90 4.44 4.22 6.26
CA ILE A 90 3.87 3.90 7.57
C ILE A 90 4.60 4.60 8.73
N TRP A 91 5.91 4.85 8.63
CA TRP A 91 6.70 5.45 9.71
C TRP A 91 6.47 6.96 9.81
N ASN A 92 6.25 7.62 8.67
CA ASN A 92 5.85 9.03 8.61
C ASN A 92 4.36 9.25 8.91
N TRP A 93 3.55 8.19 8.89
CA TRP A 93 2.12 8.24 9.21
C TRP A 93 1.81 7.97 10.68
N ILE A 94 2.57 7.10 11.34
CA ILE A 94 2.40 6.81 12.78
C ILE A 94 2.63 8.12 13.58
N PRO A 95 1.71 8.47 14.49
CA PRO A 95 1.77 9.72 15.27
C PRO A 95 2.88 9.75 16.33
#